data_AF-A0A834EN76-F1
#
_entry.id   AF-A0A834EN76-F1
#
_cell.length_a   1.000
_cell.length_b   1.000
_cell.length_c   1.000
_cell.angle_alpha   90.00
_cell.angle_beta   90.00
_cell.angle_gamma   90.00
#
_symmetry.space_group_name_H-M   'P 1'
#
loop_
_entity.id
_entity.type
_entity.pdbx_description
1 polymer ?
#
loop_
_entity_poly.entity_id
_entity_poly.type
_entity_poly.pdbx_seq_one_letter_code
_entity_poly.pdbx_strand_id
1 'polypeptide(L)'
;MGLLRDPRASAWHPRVVAALVGFLYDTGALSRLQALGLVPLLAGQLCGEAGDEEEEGKEAASWDFPEEQTPERVEAGSFRSLRSWLISEGYAAGPGDISPDWSPERCPLPPPPEPAEPASPARGSAFMRTPRALRTPGRSPAAAEEPWGREGPALLLLSRFSQAPDPSGALVTGPALCGLLAYVTGAPGPPSPRALRILARLTCNPACLEAFVRSYGAALLRAWLVLGVAPEDWPTLRSRPLTLRSQHRELGEMLLQNLTVQAESPFGVGALTHLLLSGSPEDRVACALTLPFICRKPSLWRRLLLDQGGLRLLLSALTRPAPHPLFLFFAADSLSCLQSLMSPTTSPALPPTIPLDLDPPSPCLYEPLLGPAPIPAPDLHFLLDSGLRLPAQRAASSTASPFFRALLAGSFAEAQMDLVPLRGLSPSAAWPILHHLHGCRGCGAALQPIPLPGQPLLGSEAEEALEAAGRFLLPGLEEELEEAVGHIHLGPQGGPESVSEVFRLGRPRLAVHCARWTLRPGQCPRKRALALVGLVEAAGEEAGPLTEALLAVVMGVEVGSKGPSLDC
;
A
#
# COMPACT_ATOMS: atom_id res chain seq x y z
N MET A 1 31.37 -13.33 -8.14
CA MET A 1 30.38 -13.15 -7.04
C MET A 1 30.96 -12.45 -5.83
N GLY A 2 32.07 -12.88 -5.23
CA GLY A 2 32.68 -12.19 -4.08
C GLY A 2 32.94 -10.69 -4.31
N LEU A 3 33.49 -10.32 -5.49
CA LEU A 3 33.70 -8.92 -5.88
C LEU A 3 32.40 -8.10 -6.01
N LEU A 4 31.30 -8.69 -6.48
CA LEU A 4 30.01 -8.00 -6.60
C LEU A 4 29.31 -7.81 -5.24
N ARG A 5 29.66 -8.62 -4.24
CA ARG A 5 29.12 -8.51 -2.87
C ARG A 5 29.92 -7.55 -2.01
N ASP A 6 31.19 -7.29 -2.34
CA ASP A 6 32.04 -6.36 -1.59
C ASP A 6 31.75 -4.90 -2.02
N PRO A 7 31.21 -4.06 -1.12
CA PRO A 7 30.95 -2.64 -1.40
C PRO A 7 32.24 -1.87 -1.72
N ARG A 8 33.39 -2.30 -1.19
CA ARG A 8 34.70 -1.67 -1.44
C ARG A 8 35.18 -1.88 -2.87
N ALA A 9 34.61 -2.86 -3.57
CA ALA A 9 34.89 -3.15 -4.96
C ALA A 9 33.85 -2.55 -5.92
N SER A 10 32.99 -1.63 -5.47
CA SER A 10 31.91 -1.02 -6.28
C SER A 10 32.39 -0.40 -7.59
N ALA A 11 33.60 0.18 -7.60
CA ALA A 11 34.23 0.72 -8.81
C ALA A 11 34.46 -0.32 -9.91
N TRP A 12 34.59 -1.61 -9.55
CA TRP A 12 34.79 -2.72 -10.48
C TRP A 12 33.49 -3.43 -10.86
N HIS A 13 32.39 -3.14 -10.18
CA HIS A 13 31.10 -3.80 -10.40
C HIS A 13 30.63 -3.72 -11.85
N PRO A 14 30.65 -2.56 -12.55
CA PRO A 14 30.22 -2.48 -13.94
C PRO A 14 31.05 -3.38 -14.87
N ARG A 15 32.38 -3.40 -14.68
CA ARG A 15 33.29 -4.24 -15.49
C ARG A 15 33.06 -5.73 -15.25
N VAL A 16 32.81 -6.12 -14.01
CA VAL A 16 32.49 -7.51 -13.67
C VAL A 16 31.17 -7.92 -14.32
N VAL A 17 30.14 -7.07 -14.28
CA VAL A 17 28.85 -7.38 -14.93
C VAL A 17 28.97 -7.43 -16.45
N ALA A 18 29.72 -6.50 -17.06
CA ALA A 18 30.04 -6.55 -18.50
C ALA A 18 30.75 -7.85 -18.88
N ALA A 19 31.72 -8.31 -18.09
CA ALA A 19 32.38 -9.60 -18.33
C ALA A 19 31.41 -10.78 -18.22
N LEU A 20 30.42 -10.73 -17.32
CA LEU A 20 29.40 -11.77 -17.18
C LEU A 20 28.48 -11.88 -18.40
N VAL A 21 28.32 -10.81 -19.19
CA VAL A 21 27.60 -10.85 -20.48
C VAL A 21 28.25 -11.84 -21.45
N GLY A 22 29.54 -12.16 -21.31
CA GLY A 22 30.20 -13.21 -22.11
C GLY A 22 29.55 -14.60 -21.97
N PHE A 23 28.82 -14.84 -20.87
CA PHE A 23 28.10 -16.10 -20.61
C PHE A 23 26.62 -16.07 -21.01
N LEU A 24 26.17 -15.05 -21.75
CA LEU A 24 24.76 -14.83 -22.12
C LEU A 24 24.06 -16.06 -22.73
N TYR A 25 24.82 -16.89 -23.47
CA TYR A 25 24.31 -18.06 -24.18
C TYR A 25 24.62 -19.39 -23.47
N ASP A 26 25.32 -19.37 -22.33
CA ASP A 26 25.60 -20.56 -21.52
C ASP A 26 24.57 -20.68 -20.39
N THR A 27 23.55 -21.50 -20.62
CA THR A 27 22.48 -21.77 -19.65
C THR A 27 22.99 -22.42 -18.36
N GLY A 28 24.07 -23.21 -18.42
CA GLY A 28 24.70 -23.84 -17.26
C GLY A 28 25.47 -22.84 -16.41
N ALA A 29 26.17 -21.89 -17.03
CA ALA A 29 26.82 -20.80 -16.32
C ALA A 29 25.79 -19.84 -15.71
N LEU A 30 24.76 -19.44 -16.46
CA LEU A 30 23.72 -18.53 -15.98
C LEU A 30 22.92 -19.12 -14.81
N SER A 31 22.56 -20.41 -14.86
CA SER A 31 21.88 -21.09 -13.74
C SER A 31 22.75 -21.13 -12.48
N ARG A 32 24.06 -21.42 -12.62
CA ARG A 32 25.00 -21.34 -11.49
C ARG A 32 25.13 -19.93 -10.94
N LEU A 33 25.20 -18.92 -11.80
CA LEU A 33 25.28 -17.51 -11.38
C LEU A 33 24.00 -17.06 -10.66
N GLN A 34 22.83 -17.47 -11.15
CA GLN A 34 21.54 -17.25 -10.48
C GLN A 34 21.53 -17.89 -9.09
N ALA A 35 21.94 -19.16 -8.97
CA ALA A 35 22.02 -19.87 -7.68
C ALA A 35 22.98 -19.20 -6.68
N LEU A 36 24.01 -18.51 -7.18
CA LEU A 36 24.92 -17.71 -6.37
C LEU A 36 24.37 -16.30 -6.03
N GLY A 37 23.15 -15.97 -6.44
CA GLY A 37 22.48 -14.70 -6.13
C GLY A 37 22.91 -13.54 -7.03
N LEU A 38 23.18 -13.78 -8.32
CA LEU A 38 23.50 -12.71 -9.28
C LEU A 38 22.33 -11.73 -9.46
N VAL A 39 21.10 -12.22 -9.56
CA VAL A 39 19.93 -11.41 -9.93
C VAL A 39 19.65 -10.26 -8.95
N PRO A 40 19.64 -10.47 -7.62
CA PRO A 40 19.49 -9.36 -6.67
C PRO A 40 20.60 -8.31 -6.77
N LEU A 41 21.83 -8.70 -7.12
CA LEU A 41 22.95 -7.77 -7.28
C LEU A 41 22.79 -6.93 -8.55
N LEU A 42 22.34 -7.54 -9.65
CA LEU A 42 22.01 -6.81 -10.89
C LEU A 42 20.87 -5.82 -10.65
N ALA A 43 19.82 -6.24 -9.94
CA ALA A 43 18.70 -5.38 -9.60
C ALA A 43 19.12 -4.18 -8.73
N GLY A 44 19.98 -4.40 -7.73
CA GLY A 44 20.52 -3.32 -6.91
C GLY A 44 21.40 -2.32 -7.67
N GLN A 45 22.09 -2.76 -8.73
CA GLN A 45 22.87 -1.85 -9.59
C GLN A 45 21.99 -0.93 -10.45
N LEU A 46 20.77 -1.36 -10.80
CA LEU A 46 19.81 -0.51 -11.51
C LEU A 46 19.27 0.65 -10.64
N CYS A 47 19.55 0.65 -9.33
CA CYS A 47 19.13 1.68 -8.39
C CYS A 47 20.20 2.77 -8.12
N GLY A 48 21.31 2.80 -8.89
CA GLY A 48 22.49 3.63 -8.60
C GLY A 48 22.23 5.14 -8.44
N GLU A 49 23.03 5.79 -7.58
CA GLU A 49 22.92 7.23 -7.20
C GLU A 49 22.71 8.15 -8.40
N ALA A 50 21.71 9.04 -8.29
CA ALA A 50 21.38 10.07 -9.26
C ALA A 50 22.61 10.94 -9.53
N GLY A 51 23.34 10.62 -10.59
CA GLY A 51 24.26 11.54 -11.23
C GLY A 51 23.44 12.47 -12.11
N ASP A 52 23.56 13.77 -11.88
CA ASP A 52 23.00 14.81 -12.72
C ASP A 52 23.60 14.69 -14.14
N GLU A 53 22.89 14.04 -15.05
CA GLU A 53 23.10 14.19 -16.48
C GLU A 53 21.76 14.62 -17.09
N GLU A 54 21.65 15.93 -17.32
CA GLU A 54 20.63 16.53 -18.16
C GLU A 54 20.86 16.10 -19.61
N GLU A 55 19.91 15.40 -20.22
CA GLU A 55 19.66 15.60 -21.63
C GLU A 55 18.16 15.56 -21.97
N GLU A 56 17.83 16.40 -22.94
CA GLU A 56 16.52 16.94 -23.29
C GLU A 56 15.84 16.09 -24.39
N GLY A 57 14.51 15.95 -24.34
CA GLY A 57 13.73 15.75 -25.58
C GLY A 57 12.61 14.71 -25.58
N LYS A 58 11.38 15.22 -25.37
CA LYS A 58 10.04 14.79 -25.84
C LYS A 58 9.96 13.63 -26.86
N GLU A 59 9.07 12.66 -26.59
CA GLU A 59 7.73 12.54 -27.20
C GLU A 59 6.98 11.35 -26.59
N ALA A 60 5.68 11.51 -26.36
CA ALA A 60 4.80 10.45 -25.87
C ALA A 60 4.40 9.52 -27.03
N ALA A 61 4.56 8.21 -26.86
CA ALA A 61 4.08 7.23 -27.81
C ALA A 61 3.25 6.15 -27.11
N SER A 62 2.12 5.81 -27.73
CA SER A 62 1.25 4.67 -27.46
C SER A 62 2.06 3.39 -27.33
N TRP A 63 1.84 2.63 -26.25
CA TRP A 63 2.55 1.40 -25.94
C TRP A 63 2.05 0.20 -26.77
N ASP A 64 2.19 0.26 -28.09
CA ASP A 64 1.92 -0.86 -28.99
C ASP A 64 3.25 -1.47 -29.46
N PHE A 65 3.60 -2.64 -28.93
CA PHE A 65 4.83 -3.35 -29.28
C PHE A 65 4.57 -4.41 -30.36
N PRO A 66 5.35 -4.44 -31.46
CA PRO A 66 5.27 -5.52 -32.45
C PRO A 66 5.88 -6.85 -31.93
N GLU A 67 5.33 -7.98 -32.37
CA GLU A 67 5.80 -9.34 -32.05
C GLU A 67 7.15 -9.67 -32.73
N GLU A 68 8.11 -10.20 -31.97
CA GLU A 68 9.37 -10.75 -32.50
C GLU A 68 9.25 -12.27 -32.72
N GLN A 69 9.54 -12.69 -33.95
CA GLN A 69 9.68 -14.10 -34.32
C GLN A 69 10.96 -14.68 -33.69
N THR A 70 10.83 -15.84 -33.04
CA THR A 70 11.97 -16.66 -32.61
C THR A 70 12.75 -17.13 -33.84
N PRO A 71 14.05 -16.82 -33.99
CA PRO A 71 14.85 -17.48 -35.02
C PRO A 71 15.07 -18.94 -34.60
N GLU A 72 14.78 -19.84 -35.52
CA GLU A 72 15.05 -21.27 -35.36
C GLU A 72 16.53 -21.53 -35.04
N ARG A 73 16.74 -22.63 -34.32
CA ARG A 73 18.01 -23.14 -33.80
C ARG A 73 19.08 -23.18 -34.89
N VAL A 74 20.02 -22.22 -34.88
CA VAL A 74 21.28 -22.32 -35.62
C VAL A 74 22.43 -22.43 -34.62
N GLU A 75 23.29 -23.42 -34.88
CA GLU A 75 24.44 -23.82 -34.07
C GLU A 75 25.38 -22.65 -33.73
N ALA A 76 26.06 -22.81 -32.61
CA ALA A 76 26.89 -21.80 -31.96
C ALA A 76 28.04 -21.28 -32.83
N GLY A 77 28.31 -19.99 -32.68
CA GLY A 77 29.65 -19.41 -32.84
C GLY A 77 29.80 -18.37 -33.94
N SER A 78 29.48 -17.10 -33.65
CA SER A 78 30.14 -15.95 -34.28
C SER A 78 29.69 -14.63 -33.66
N PHE A 79 30.61 -13.67 -33.51
CA PHE A 79 30.35 -12.23 -33.24
C PHE A 79 29.28 -11.63 -34.18
N ARG A 80 29.05 -12.22 -35.35
CA ARG A 80 27.96 -11.82 -36.28
C ARG A 80 26.56 -12.04 -35.71
N SER A 81 26.33 -13.08 -34.91
CA SER A 81 25.04 -13.32 -34.25
C SER A 81 24.74 -12.25 -33.20
N LEU A 82 25.76 -11.85 -32.45
CA LEU A 82 25.67 -10.79 -31.44
C LEU A 82 25.44 -9.42 -32.09
N ARG A 83 26.06 -9.12 -33.24
CA ARG A 83 25.80 -7.89 -34.04
C ARG A 83 24.39 -7.86 -34.62
N SER A 84 23.90 -8.97 -35.18
CA SER A 84 22.55 -9.02 -35.74
C SER A 84 21.47 -8.85 -34.66
N TRP A 85 21.72 -9.38 -33.46
CA TRP A 85 20.82 -9.24 -32.32
C TRP A 85 20.90 -7.85 -31.67
N LEU A 86 22.08 -7.25 -31.61
CA LEU A 86 22.30 -5.86 -31.21
C LEU A 86 21.46 -4.85 -32.00
N ILE A 87 21.35 -5.08 -33.31
CA ILE A 87 20.57 -4.26 -34.24
C ILE A 87 19.07 -4.49 -34.04
N SER A 88 18.62 -5.74 -33.86
CA SER A 88 17.19 -6.03 -33.57
C SER A 88 16.73 -5.46 -32.22
N GLU A 89 17.66 -5.34 -31.28
CA GLU A 89 17.39 -4.81 -29.94
C GLU A 89 17.56 -3.30 -29.81
N GLY A 90 17.92 -2.58 -30.89
CA GLY A 90 18.00 -1.12 -30.93
C GLY A 90 19.27 -0.49 -30.34
N TYR A 91 20.33 -1.27 -30.12
CA TYR A 91 21.60 -0.80 -29.53
C TYR A 91 22.66 -0.42 -30.57
N ALA A 92 22.35 -0.57 -31.86
CA ALA A 92 23.16 -0.11 -32.98
C ALA A 92 22.25 0.27 -34.15
N ALA A 93 22.49 1.43 -34.78
CA ALA A 93 21.66 1.92 -35.89
C ALA A 93 22.04 1.26 -37.22
N GLY A 94 23.24 0.71 -37.33
CA GLY A 94 23.65 -0.12 -38.48
C GLY A 94 24.91 -0.94 -38.26
N PRO A 95 25.28 -1.80 -39.22
CA PRO A 95 26.47 -2.67 -39.14
C PRO A 95 27.82 -1.92 -39.09
N GLY A 96 27.82 -0.60 -39.28
CA GLY A 96 29.00 0.27 -39.25
C GLY A 96 29.38 0.85 -37.88
N ASP A 97 28.48 0.80 -36.89
CA ASP A 97 28.70 1.43 -35.56
C ASP A 97 29.56 0.57 -34.59
N ILE A 98 30.02 -0.61 -35.05
CA ILE A 98 30.72 -1.60 -34.22
C ILE A 98 32.11 -1.88 -34.82
N SER A 99 33.14 -1.31 -34.19
CA SER A 99 34.55 -1.50 -34.58
C SER A 99 34.98 -2.98 -34.50
N PRO A 100 35.80 -3.50 -35.44
CA PRO A 100 36.07 -4.94 -35.58
C PRO A 100 37.14 -5.54 -34.63
N ASP A 101 37.75 -4.78 -33.72
CA ASP A 101 39.03 -5.21 -33.11
C ASP A 101 38.97 -6.01 -31.80
N TRP A 102 37.81 -6.49 -31.36
CA TRP A 102 37.75 -7.43 -30.23
C TRP A 102 37.66 -8.87 -30.71
N SER A 103 38.83 -9.49 -30.94
CA SER A 103 38.99 -10.95 -31.05
C SER A 103 40.07 -11.40 -30.06
N PRO A 104 39.80 -12.36 -29.15
CA PRO A 104 40.75 -12.76 -28.11
C PRO A 104 41.81 -13.78 -28.59
N GLU A 105 42.21 -13.77 -29.87
CA GLU A 105 43.18 -14.72 -30.43
C GLU A 105 44.46 -14.10 -31.02
N ARG A 106 44.82 -12.86 -30.67
CA ARG A 106 46.13 -12.29 -31.03
C ARG A 106 46.91 -11.83 -29.80
N CYS A 107 47.56 -12.78 -29.13
CA CYS A 107 48.79 -12.47 -28.42
C CYS A 107 49.90 -12.26 -29.48
N PRO A 108 50.62 -11.12 -29.51
CA PRO A 108 51.84 -11.04 -30.30
C PRO A 108 52.90 -11.92 -29.63
N LEU A 109 53.24 -13.03 -30.28
CA LEU A 109 54.47 -13.76 -29.98
C LEU A 109 55.69 -12.89 -30.37
N PRO A 110 56.76 -12.85 -29.56
CA PRO A 110 58.00 -12.17 -29.96
C PRO A 110 58.72 -12.95 -31.08
N PRO A 111 59.37 -12.27 -32.04
CA PRO A 111 60.07 -12.94 -33.15
C PRO A 111 61.37 -13.64 -32.70
N PRO A 112 61.83 -14.67 -33.44
CA PRO A 112 63.03 -15.45 -33.11
C PRO A 112 64.34 -14.69 -33.43
N PRO A 113 65.49 -15.08 -32.84
CA PRO A 113 66.77 -14.42 -33.05
C PRO A 113 67.52 -15.02 -34.26
N GLU A 114 68.12 -14.16 -35.08
CA GLU A 114 69.14 -14.54 -36.07
C GLU A 114 70.44 -13.73 -35.86
N PRO A 115 71.60 -14.24 -36.32
CA PRO A 115 72.85 -14.20 -35.55
C PRO A 115 73.75 -12.99 -35.80
N ALA A 116 74.68 -12.84 -34.85
CA ALA A 116 75.66 -11.77 -34.66
C ALA A 116 76.76 -11.68 -35.73
N GLU A 117 77.32 -10.47 -35.90
CA GLU A 117 78.75 -10.20 -36.12
C GLU A 117 79.11 -8.75 -35.70
N PRO A 118 80.40 -8.43 -35.40
CA PRO A 118 80.77 -7.81 -34.11
C PRO A 118 81.40 -6.40 -34.16
N ALA A 119 81.46 -5.78 -32.95
CA ALA A 119 82.54 -4.92 -32.40
C ALA A 119 82.91 -3.59 -33.11
N SER A 120 83.16 -2.41 -32.51
CA SER A 120 83.30 -1.84 -31.14
C SER A 120 83.46 -0.28 -31.33
N PRO A 121 83.98 0.53 -30.38
CA PRO A 121 83.28 1.14 -29.22
C PRO A 121 83.52 2.68 -29.10
N ALA A 122 83.21 3.24 -27.91
CA ALA A 122 83.52 4.57 -27.35
C ALA A 122 82.35 5.58 -27.44
N ARG A 123 81.99 6.37 -26.42
CA ARG A 123 82.49 6.78 -25.10
C ARG A 123 81.21 7.27 -24.37
N GLY A 124 80.92 6.89 -23.12
CA GLY A 124 81.52 7.49 -21.93
C GLY A 124 80.61 8.59 -21.35
N SER A 125 79.94 8.33 -20.24
CA SER A 125 79.93 9.16 -19.02
C SER A 125 78.73 8.85 -18.14
N ALA A 126 79.01 8.21 -17.02
CA ALA A 126 78.08 8.02 -15.92
C ALA A 126 77.83 9.36 -15.19
N PHE A 127 76.58 9.61 -14.82
CA PHE A 127 76.28 10.36 -13.59
C PHE A 127 75.10 9.70 -12.88
N MET A 128 75.41 9.11 -11.73
CA MET A 128 74.44 8.65 -10.74
C MET A 128 73.74 9.85 -10.11
N ARG A 129 72.40 9.87 -10.16
CA ARG A 129 71.57 10.63 -9.23
C ARG A 129 70.26 9.86 -8.98
N THR A 130 70.13 9.33 -7.77
CA THR A 130 68.90 8.76 -7.20
C THR A 130 68.01 9.87 -6.61
N PRO A 131 66.83 9.57 -6.04
CA PRO A 131 65.53 9.54 -6.73
C PRO A 131 64.62 10.68 -6.25
N ARG A 132 63.72 11.18 -7.10
CA ARG A 132 62.64 12.06 -6.61
C ARG A 132 61.33 11.88 -7.39
N ALA A 133 60.31 11.62 -6.58
CA ALA A 133 58.88 11.84 -6.79
C ALA A 133 58.15 10.92 -7.80
N LEU A 134 57.28 10.09 -7.22
CA LEU A 134 56.05 9.59 -7.82
C LEU A 134 55.42 10.67 -8.70
N ARG A 135 55.34 10.41 -10.01
CA ARG A 135 54.31 10.99 -10.85
C ARG A 135 53.27 9.92 -11.10
N THR A 136 52.07 10.20 -10.61
CA THR A 136 50.78 9.65 -11.03
C THR A 136 50.78 9.45 -12.55
N PRO A 137 50.40 8.27 -13.09
CA PRO A 137 50.07 8.18 -14.49
C PRO A 137 48.75 8.91 -14.69
N GLY A 138 48.83 9.98 -15.47
CA GLY A 138 47.69 10.78 -15.88
C GLY A 138 46.65 9.97 -16.64
N ARG A 139 45.42 10.40 -16.41
CA ARG A 139 44.21 10.25 -17.22
C ARG A 139 44.54 9.94 -18.70
N SER A 140 44.41 8.68 -19.10
CA SER A 140 44.32 8.32 -20.52
C SER A 140 43.01 8.87 -21.11
N PRO A 141 43.03 9.41 -22.34
CA PRO A 141 41.86 9.95 -23.01
C PRO A 141 41.00 8.81 -23.58
N ALA A 142 39.67 9.01 -23.55
CA ALA A 142 38.63 8.21 -24.19
C ALA A 142 38.63 6.70 -23.84
N ALA A 143 38.01 6.36 -22.71
CA ALA A 143 37.30 5.09 -22.66
C ALA A 143 36.25 5.16 -23.79
N ALA A 144 36.38 4.28 -24.79
CA ALA A 144 35.30 4.08 -25.75
C ALA A 144 34.03 3.80 -24.94
N GLU A 145 33.07 4.72 -24.97
CA GLU A 145 31.77 4.47 -24.37
C GLU A 145 31.19 3.25 -25.07
N GLU A 146 31.08 2.15 -24.32
CA GLU A 146 30.42 0.96 -24.82
C GLU A 146 28.97 1.35 -25.16
N PRO A 147 28.41 0.97 -26.33
CA PRO A 147 27.15 1.49 -26.88
C PRO A 147 25.89 1.33 -26.01
N TRP A 148 25.99 0.69 -24.86
CA TRP A 148 24.86 0.14 -24.11
C TRP A 148 24.55 0.90 -22.81
N GLY A 149 25.24 2.02 -22.53
CA GLY A 149 25.10 2.77 -21.28
C GLY A 149 25.54 1.96 -20.04
N ARG A 150 25.58 2.61 -18.88
CA ARG A 150 26.07 2.02 -17.61
C ARG A 150 25.31 0.76 -17.18
N GLU A 151 24.00 0.70 -17.47
CA GLU A 151 23.08 -0.34 -17.00
C GLU A 151 22.79 -1.42 -18.05
N GLY A 152 23.21 -1.22 -19.30
CA GLY A 152 22.98 -2.14 -20.42
C GLY A 152 23.38 -3.58 -20.13
N PRO A 153 24.59 -3.86 -19.60
CA PRO A 153 25.01 -5.20 -19.21
C PRO A 153 24.11 -5.89 -18.18
N ALA A 154 23.61 -5.14 -17.19
CA ALA A 154 22.70 -5.68 -16.18
C ALA A 154 21.34 -6.02 -16.80
N LEU A 155 20.76 -5.11 -17.59
CA LEU A 155 19.49 -5.33 -18.28
C LEU A 155 19.58 -6.47 -19.31
N LEU A 156 20.73 -6.68 -19.94
CA LEU A 156 20.98 -7.80 -20.83
C LEU A 156 20.84 -9.15 -20.13
N LEU A 157 21.54 -9.29 -19.00
CA LEU A 157 21.51 -10.51 -18.20
C LEU A 157 20.10 -10.76 -17.64
N LEU A 158 19.45 -9.72 -17.11
CA LEU A 158 18.07 -9.81 -16.62
C LEU A 158 17.09 -10.19 -17.75
N SER A 159 17.27 -9.64 -18.95
CA SER A 159 16.46 -10.02 -20.12
C SER A 159 16.62 -11.48 -20.49
N ARG A 160 17.81 -12.07 -20.33
CA ARG A 160 18.01 -13.50 -20.55
C ARG A 160 17.34 -14.35 -19.49
N PHE A 161 17.45 -13.97 -18.22
CA PHE A 161 16.70 -14.64 -17.16
C PHE A 161 15.19 -14.58 -17.42
N SER A 162 14.66 -13.49 -17.99
CA SER A 162 13.23 -13.36 -18.32
C SER A 162 12.73 -14.28 -19.44
N GLN A 163 13.65 -14.81 -20.25
CA GLN A 163 13.34 -15.71 -21.37
C GLN A 163 13.40 -17.20 -20.95
N ALA A 164 13.80 -17.49 -19.71
CA ALA A 164 13.75 -18.84 -19.17
C ALA A 164 12.29 -19.35 -19.14
N PRO A 165 12.07 -20.67 -19.28
CA PRO A 165 10.72 -21.24 -19.21
C PRO A 165 10.02 -20.89 -17.88
N ASP A 166 10.78 -20.91 -16.79
CA ASP A 166 10.36 -20.44 -15.48
C ASP A 166 11.34 -19.38 -14.93
N PRO A 167 11.04 -18.09 -15.11
CA PRO A 167 11.87 -17.00 -14.60
C PRO A 167 11.51 -16.60 -13.16
N SER A 168 10.50 -17.26 -12.55
CA SER A 168 9.87 -16.82 -11.31
C SER A 168 10.84 -16.72 -10.13
N GLY A 169 11.63 -17.78 -9.89
CA GLY A 169 12.61 -17.84 -8.80
C GLY A 169 13.80 -16.88 -8.93
N ALA A 170 14.03 -16.32 -10.12
CA ALA A 170 15.04 -15.29 -10.34
C ALA A 170 14.46 -13.88 -10.19
N LEU A 171 13.45 -13.58 -11.00
CA LEU A 171 13.06 -12.21 -11.32
C LEU A 171 11.78 -11.75 -10.61
N VAL A 172 10.97 -12.68 -10.11
CA VAL A 172 9.74 -12.37 -9.36
C VAL A 172 10.03 -12.45 -7.86
N THR A 173 11.06 -11.73 -7.45
CA THR A 173 11.49 -11.59 -6.05
C THR A 173 11.40 -10.13 -5.63
N GLY A 174 11.23 -9.87 -4.33
CA GLY A 174 11.16 -8.50 -3.79
C GLY A 174 12.30 -7.60 -4.30
N PRO A 175 13.58 -7.99 -4.13
CA PRO A 175 14.70 -7.19 -4.61
C PRO A 175 14.72 -6.98 -6.13
N ALA A 176 14.41 -8.02 -6.92
CA ALA A 176 14.43 -7.93 -8.38
C ALA A 176 13.32 -7.01 -8.92
N LEU A 177 12.09 -7.16 -8.41
CA LEU A 177 10.97 -6.31 -8.77
C LEU A 177 11.21 -4.86 -8.32
N CYS A 178 11.69 -4.65 -7.10
CA CYS A 178 12.01 -3.31 -6.62
C CYS A 178 13.09 -2.64 -7.47
N GLY A 179 14.16 -3.36 -7.85
CA GLY A 179 15.21 -2.82 -8.69
C GLY A 179 14.73 -2.44 -10.10
N LEU A 180 13.94 -3.31 -10.74
CA LEU A 180 13.35 -3.03 -12.04
C LEU A 180 12.37 -1.86 -12.01
N LEU A 181 11.55 -1.75 -10.96
CA LEU A 181 10.58 -0.66 -10.80
C LEU A 181 11.26 0.66 -10.44
N ALA A 182 12.27 0.63 -9.57
CA ALA A 182 13.09 1.80 -9.28
C ALA A 182 13.75 2.34 -10.55
N TYR A 183 14.28 1.45 -11.38
CA TYR A 183 14.86 1.81 -12.66
C TYR A 183 13.85 2.46 -13.61
N VAL A 184 12.71 1.80 -13.81
CA VAL A 184 11.66 2.28 -14.73
C VAL A 184 11.05 3.61 -14.28
N THR A 185 11.04 3.89 -12.98
CA THR A 185 10.42 5.11 -12.41
C THR A 185 11.41 6.18 -11.97
N GLY A 186 12.71 5.90 -11.97
CA GLY A 186 13.75 6.76 -11.40
C GLY A 186 14.71 7.40 -12.40
N ALA A 187 14.77 6.91 -13.64
CA ALA A 187 15.69 7.47 -14.65
C ALA A 187 15.17 8.81 -15.22
N PRO A 188 16.03 9.83 -15.41
CA PRO A 188 15.67 11.04 -16.13
C PRO A 188 15.56 10.70 -17.63
N GLY A 189 14.38 10.26 -18.07
CA GLY A 189 14.12 9.89 -19.46
C GLY A 189 13.10 8.76 -19.62
N PRO A 190 12.70 8.41 -20.86
CA PRO A 190 11.85 7.25 -21.08
C PRO A 190 12.57 5.98 -20.60
N PRO A 191 11.90 5.08 -19.85
CA PRO A 191 12.51 3.85 -19.38
C PRO A 191 12.95 2.98 -20.56
N SER A 192 14.06 2.24 -20.39
CA SER A 192 14.54 1.39 -21.49
C SER A 192 13.43 0.41 -21.95
N PRO A 193 13.21 0.25 -23.27
CA PRO A 193 12.20 -0.67 -23.79
C PRO A 193 12.47 -2.12 -23.37
N ARG A 194 13.74 -2.45 -23.07
CA ARG A 194 14.14 -3.75 -22.54
C ARG A 194 13.62 -4.00 -21.13
N ALA A 195 13.71 -3.02 -20.23
CA ALA A 195 13.17 -3.16 -18.87
C ALA A 195 11.65 -3.35 -18.89
N LEU A 196 10.94 -2.61 -19.75
CA LEU A 196 9.51 -2.78 -19.96
C LEU A 196 9.16 -4.17 -20.50
N ARG A 197 9.90 -4.66 -21.51
CA ARG A 197 9.73 -6.02 -22.05
C ARG A 197 9.98 -7.10 -20.99
N ILE A 198 10.94 -6.91 -20.09
CA ILE A 198 11.16 -7.83 -18.96
C ILE A 198 9.90 -7.91 -18.09
N LEU A 199 9.38 -6.76 -17.64
CA LEU A 199 8.17 -6.72 -16.81
C LEU A 199 6.94 -7.33 -17.53
N ALA A 200 6.77 -7.02 -18.82
CA ALA A 200 5.69 -7.59 -19.63
C ALA A 200 5.82 -9.13 -19.75
N ARG A 201 7.01 -9.66 -20.06
CA ARG A 201 7.25 -11.11 -20.13
C ARG A 201 6.96 -11.81 -18.80
N LEU A 202 7.39 -11.23 -17.69
CA LEU A 202 7.14 -11.79 -16.37
C LEU A 202 5.65 -11.87 -16.07
N THR A 203 4.90 -10.80 -16.35
CA THR A 203 3.45 -10.74 -16.08
C THR A 203 2.60 -11.56 -17.05
N CYS A 204 3.08 -11.80 -18.27
CA CYS A 204 2.45 -12.69 -19.24
C CYS A 204 2.77 -14.18 -19.03
N ASN A 205 3.78 -14.54 -18.23
CA ASN A 205 4.19 -15.93 -18.06
C ASN A 205 3.35 -16.61 -16.94
N PRO A 206 2.59 -17.69 -17.23
CA PRO A 206 1.78 -18.37 -16.22
C PRO A 206 2.61 -18.97 -15.07
N ALA A 207 3.87 -19.37 -15.30
CA ALA A 207 4.76 -19.88 -14.26
C ALA A 207 5.11 -18.81 -13.19
N CYS A 208 4.99 -17.53 -13.55
CA CYS A 208 5.26 -16.43 -12.63
C CYS A 208 4.07 -16.09 -11.72
N LEU A 209 2.86 -16.56 -12.02
CA LEU A 209 1.64 -16.11 -11.34
C LEU A 209 1.72 -16.33 -9.82
N GLU A 210 2.07 -17.55 -9.40
CA GLU A 210 2.15 -17.84 -7.96
C GLU A 210 3.27 -17.04 -7.29
N ALA A 211 4.41 -16.84 -7.96
CA ALA A 211 5.50 -16.05 -7.43
C ALA A 211 5.10 -14.57 -7.24
N PHE A 212 4.34 -14.00 -8.19
CA PHE A 212 3.80 -12.65 -8.06
C PHE A 212 2.84 -12.52 -6.88
N VAL A 213 2.07 -13.57 -6.59
CA VAL A 213 1.21 -13.61 -5.41
C VAL A 213 2.06 -13.69 -4.14
N ARG A 214 2.95 -14.69 -4.03
CA ARG A 214 3.79 -14.91 -2.83
C ARG A 214 4.69 -13.72 -2.50
N SER A 215 5.19 -13.01 -3.52
CA SER A 215 6.06 -11.86 -3.34
C SER A 215 5.32 -10.53 -3.11
N TYR A 216 3.98 -10.55 -3.03
CA TYR A 216 3.13 -9.34 -3.12
C TYR A 216 3.42 -8.48 -4.35
N GLY A 217 3.97 -9.07 -5.42
CA GLY A 217 4.45 -8.36 -6.59
C GLY A 217 3.34 -7.64 -7.35
N ALA A 218 2.15 -8.23 -7.47
CA ALA A 218 1.00 -7.56 -8.06
C ALA A 218 0.55 -6.35 -7.23
N ALA A 219 0.55 -6.46 -5.90
CA ALA A 219 0.23 -5.35 -5.01
C ALA A 219 1.31 -4.24 -5.09
N LEU A 220 2.58 -4.62 -5.23
CA LEU A 220 3.69 -3.69 -5.44
C LEU A 220 3.57 -2.94 -6.77
N LEU A 221 3.27 -3.63 -7.88
CA LEU A 221 3.02 -3.00 -9.19
C LEU A 221 1.92 -1.96 -9.09
N ARG A 222 0.82 -2.30 -8.42
CA ARG A 222 -0.30 -1.39 -8.21
C ARG A 222 0.09 -0.19 -7.34
N ALA A 223 0.68 -0.43 -6.17
CA ALA A 223 1.08 0.64 -5.27
C ALA A 223 2.05 1.62 -5.92
N TRP A 224 3.09 1.11 -6.60
CA TRP A 224 4.14 1.93 -7.17
C TRP A 224 3.71 2.60 -8.47
N LEU A 225 3.23 1.84 -9.45
CA LEU A 225 2.98 2.36 -10.80
C LEU A 225 1.60 3.01 -10.95
N VAL A 226 0.57 2.48 -10.26
CA VAL A 226 -0.81 2.98 -10.39
C VAL A 226 -1.12 4.03 -9.32
N LEU A 227 -0.69 3.81 -8.07
CA LEU A 227 -0.97 4.73 -6.95
C LEU A 227 0.17 5.71 -6.66
N GLY A 228 1.34 5.54 -7.29
CA GLY A 228 2.48 6.44 -7.15
C GLY A 228 3.15 6.39 -5.77
N VAL A 229 3.10 5.23 -5.09
CA VAL A 229 3.67 5.01 -3.76
C VAL A 229 4.79 3.97 -3.86
N ALA A 230 6.04 4.44 -3.87
CA ALA A 230 7.20 3.56 -3.78
C ALA A 230 7.40 3.08 -2.33
N PRO A 231 8.05 1.92 -2.11
CA PRO A 231 8.36 1.41 -0.77
C PRO A 231 9.12 2.42 0.11
N GLU A 232 9.99 3.18 -0.52
CA GLU A 232 10.80 4.23 0.12
C GLU A 232 9.95 5.44 0.57
N ASP A 233 8.82 5.70 -0.06
CA ASP A 233 7.99 6.90 0.22
C ASP A 233 6.90 6.63 1.28
N TRP A 234 6.99 5.49 1.97
CA TRP A 234 6.05 5.06 3.01
C TRP A 234 6.78 4.82 4.36
N PRO A 235 6.22 5.28 5.50
CA PRO A 235 4.94 5.97 5.66
C PRO A 235 5.03 7.48 5.38
N THR A 236 6.23 8.05 5.31
CA THR A 236 6.48 9.51 5.15
C THR A 236 6.66 9.93 3.70
N LEU A 237 5.99 11.00 3.29
CA LEU A 237 6.10 11.54 1.94
C LEU A 237 7.47 12.16 1.76
N ARG A 238 8.33 11.55 0.95
CA ARG A 238 9.46 12.28 0.38
C ARG A 238 8.92 13.16 -0.74
N SER A 239 9.37 14.41 -0.78
CA SER A 239 8.97 15.40 -1.77
C SER A 239 9.49 15.02 -3.17
N ARG A 240 8.83 14.07 -3.83
CA ARG A 240 9.01 13.81 -5.26
C ARG A 240 8.05 14.69 -6.07
N PRO A 241 8.46 15.19 -7.25
CA PRO A 241 7.59 15.96 -8.13
C PRO A 241 6.29 15.20 -8.43
N LEU A 242 5.15 15.89 -8.31
CA LEU A 242 3.81 15.31 -8.53
C LEU A 242 3.60 14.77 -9.96
N THR A 243 4.44 15.17 -10.92
CA THR A 243 4.40 14.82 -12.34
C THR A 243 4.74 13.35 -12.63
N LEU A 244 5.46 12.65 -11.76
CA LEU A 244 5.81 11.24 -11.92
C LEU A 244 4.65 10.27 -11.62
N ARG A 245 3.62 10.71 -10.87
CA ARG A 245 2.53 9.83 -10.39
C ARG A 245 1.57 9.38 -11.49
N SER A 246 1.44 10.13 -12.59
CA SER A 246 0.55 9.78 -13.70
C SER A 246 1.27 9.10 -14.87
N GLN A 247 2.59 9.25 -14.97
CA GLN A 247 3.37 8.82 -16.15
C GLN A 247 3.43 7.30 -16.31
N HIS A 248 3.41 6.54 -15.21
CA HIS A 248 3.55 5.08 -15.24
C HIS A 248 2.24 4.34 -14.96
N ARG A 249 1.12 5.05 -14.83
CA ARG A 249 -0.17 4.45 -14.50
C ARG A 249 -0.64 3.46 -15.55
N GLU A 250 -0.54 3.83 -16.82
CA GLU A 250 -0.92 2.98 -17.96
C GLU A 250 -0.09 1.69 -17.99
N LEU A 251 1.23 1.80 -17.76
CA LEU A 251 2.11 0.65 -17.63
C LEU A 251 1.67 -0.27 -16.48
N GLY A 252 1.38 0.30 -15.31
CA GLY A 252 0.89 -0.46 -14.16
C GLY A 252 -0.44 -1.18 -14.43
N GLU A 253 -1.39 -0.50 -15.08
CA GLU A 253 -2.68 -1.08 -15.48
C GLU A 253 -2.49 -2.21 -16.51
N MET A 254 -1.61 -2.03 -17.50
CA MET A 254 -1.26 -3.06 -18.49
C MET A 254 -0.64 -4.30 -17.83
N LEU A 255 0.34 -4.11 -16.94
CA LEU A 255 1.00 -5.23 -16.25
C LEU A 255 0.03 -6.01 -15.35
N LEU A 256 -0.90 -5.32 -14.67
CA LEU A 256 -1.97 -5.97 -13.90
C LEU A 256 -2.99 -6.67 -14.80
N GLN A 257 -3.25 -6.14 -15.99
CA GLN A 257 -4.12 -6.77 -16.97
C GLN A 257 -3.50 -8.08 -17.49
N ASN A 258 -2.19 -8.12 -17.73
CA ASN A 258 -1.48 -9.36 -18.08
C ASN A 258 -1.65 -10.43 -16.99
N LEU A 259 -1.44 -10.05 -15.72
CA LEU A 259 -1.66 -10.94 -14.58
C LEU A 259 -3.12 -11.38 -14.46
N THR A 260 -4.08 -10.51 -14.82
CA THR A 260 -5.50 -10.85 -14.85
C THR A 260 -5.78 -11.95 -15.86
N VAL A 261 -5.22 -11.86 -17.07
CA VAL A 261 -5.33 -12.91 -18.10
C VAL A 261 -4.77 -14.24 -17.57
N GLN A 262 -3.63 -14.22 -16.89
CA GLN A 262 -3.04 -15.44 -16.30
C GLN A 262 -3.90 -15.99 -15.17
N ALA A 263 -4.33 -15.15 -14.23
CA ALA A 263 -5.15 -15.51 -13.07
C ALA A 263 -6.49 -16.16 -13.46
N GLU A 264 -7.11 -15.66 -14.53
CA GLU A 264 -8.43 -16.10 -14.98
C GLU A 264 -8.39 -17.24 -16.02
N SER A 265 -7.20 -17.72 -16.37
CA SER A 265 -6.99 -18.93 -17.16
C SER A 265 -7.34 -20.20 -16.35
N PRO A 266 -7.62 -21.35 -16.98
CA PRO A 266 -7.87 -22.60 -16.26
C PRO A 266 -6.72 -23.00 -15.32
N PHE A 267 -5.47 -22.77 -15.76
CA PHE A 267 -4.28 -23.00 -14.94
C PHE A 267 -4.24 -22.05 -13.75
N GLY A 268 -4.42 -20.74 -13.98
CA GLY A 268 -4.36 -19.72 -12.92
C GLY A 268 -5.45 -19.89 -11.86
N VAL A 269 -6.67 -20.22 -12.28
CA VAL A 269 -7.76 -20.54 -11.34
C VAL A 269 -7.38 -21.72 -10.45
N GLY A 270 -6.79 -22.78 -11.02
CA GLY A 270 -6.28 -23.93 -10.27
C GLY A 270 -5.19 -23.54 -9.28
N ALA A 271 -4.20 -22.77 -9.73
CA ALA A 271 -3.08 -22.30 -8.92
C ALA A 271 -3.55 -21.42 -7.74
N LEU A 272 -4.41 -20.42 -8.00
CA LEU A 272 -4.95 -19.53 -6.97
C LEU A 272 -5.84 -20.27 -5.96
N THR A 273 -6.66 -21.21 -6.43
CA THR A 273 -7.48 -22.05 -5.54
C THR A 273 -6.59 -22.92 -4.65
N HIS A 274 -5.55 -23.54 -5.22
CA HIS A 274 -4.60 -24.36 -4.47
C HIS A 274 -3.82 -23.52 -3.44
N LEU A 275 -3.32 -22.34 -3.83
CA LEU A 275 -2.65 -21.41 -2.92
C LEU A 275 -3.54 -21.03 -1.73
N LEU A 276 -4.81 -20.70 -1.98
CA LEU A 276 -5.71 -20.24 -0.94
C LEU A 276 -6.18 -21.37 0.01
N LEU A 277 -6.40 -22.57 -0.51
CA LEU A 277 -6.93 -23.69 0.29
C LEU A 277 -5.82 -24.52 0.94
N SER A 278 -4.71 -24.73 0.23
CA SER A 278 -3.65 -25.68 0.61
C SER A 278 -2.29 -25.02 0.85
N GLY A 279 -2.12 -23.75 0.51
CA GLY A 279 -0.88 -23.02 0.73
C GLY A 279 -0.54 -22.78 2.21
N SER A 280 0.66 -22.25 2.43
CA SER A 280 1.13 -21.77 3.75
C SER A 280 0.23 -20.63 4.27
N PRO A 281 0.20 -20.33 5.59
CA PRO A 281 -0.62 -19.23 6.10
C PRO A 281 -0.28 -17.87 5.45
N GLU A 282 1.00 -17.66 5.09
CA GLU A 282 1.46 -16.47 4.39
C GLU A 282 0.96 -16.44 2.94
N ASP A 283 1.08 -17.57 2.22
CA ASP A 283 0.61 -17.71 0.84
C ASP A 283 -0.89 -17.45 0.72
N ARG A 284 -1.68 -17.93 1.68
CA ARG A 284 -3.13 -17.71 1.72
C ARG A 284 -3.48 -16.23 1.87
N VAL A 285 -2.79 -15.52 2.76
CA VAL A 285 -2.99 -14.08 2.98
C VAL A 285 -2.55 -13.30 1.74
N ALA A 286 -1.39 -13.64 1.17
CA ALA A 286 -0.89 -13.02 -0.05
C ALA A 286 -1.85 -13.21 -1.23
N CYS A 287 -2.42 -14.41 -1.37
CA CYS A 287 -3.45 -14.72 -2.35
C CYS A 287 -4.71 -13.89 -2.12
N ALA A 288 -5.28 -13.92 -0.92
CA ALA A 288 -6.48 -13.15 -0.57
C ALA A 288 -6.30 -11.65 -0.83
N LEU A 289 -5.15 -11.09 -0.46
CA LEU A 289 -4.82 -9.69 -0.67
C LEU A 289 -4.74 -9.33 -2.16
N THR A 290 -4.20 -10.23 -2.98
CA THR A 290 -3.90 -9.95 -4.39
C THR A 290 -5.12 -10.10 -5.30
N LEU A 291 -6.06 -10.98 -4.95
CA LEU A 291 -7.23 -11.31 -5.79
C LEU A 291 -8.00 -10.07 -6.29
N PRO A 292 -8.30 -9.03 -5.48
CA PRO A 292 -9.01 -7.84 -5.97
C PRO A 292 -8.28 -7.07 -7.08
N PHE A 293 -6.97 -7.27 -7.25
CA PHE A 293 -6.17 -6.58 -8.27
C PHE A 293 -6.11 -7.33 -9.60
N ILE A 294 -6.18 -8.68 -9.55
CA ILE A 294 -5.92 -9.56 -10.71
C ILE A 294 -7.13 -10.45 -11.07
N CYS A 295 -8.26 -10.35 -10.37
CA CYS A 295 -9.47 -11.11 -10.70
C CYS A 295 -10.65 -10.17 -10.89
N ARG A 296 -11.21 -10.15 -12.10
CA ARG A 296 -12.37 -9.34 -12.47
C ARG A 296 -13.66 -10.17 -12.51
N LYS A 297 -13.57 -11.48 -12.80
CA LYS A 297 -14.70 -12.42 -12.83
C LYS A 297 -15.40 -12.52 -11.47
N PRO A 298 -16.66 -12.07 -11.34
CA PRO A 298 -17.43 -12.14 -10.08
C PRO A 298 -17.55 -13.53 -9.48
N SER A 299 -17.70 -14.55 -10.33
CA SER A 299 -17.82 -15.93 -9.90
C SER A 299 -16.53 -16.51 -9.29
N LEU A 300 -15.37 -15.93 -9.61
CA LEU A 300 -14.08 -16.39 -9.10
C LEU A 300 -13.74 -15.70 -7.78
N TRP A 301 -13.75 -14.37 -7.75
CA TRP A 301 -13.38 -13.66 -6.52
C TRP A 301 -14.42 -13.85 -5.41
N ARG A 302 -15.72 -13.98 -5.70
CA ARG A 302 -16.73 -14.33 -4.67
C ARG A 302 -16.45 -15.70 -4.05
N ARG A 303 -16.16 -16.69 -4.89
CA ARG A 303 -15.83 -18.04 -4.44
C ARG A 303 -14.61 -18.05 -3.54
N LEU A 304 -13.52 -17.41 -3.97
CA LEU A 304 -12.26 -17.44 -3.23
C LEU A 304 -12.29 -16.53 -1.99
N LEU A 305 -12.77 -15.29 -2.11
CA LEU A 305 -12.75 -14.34 -1.00
C LEU A 305 -13.91 -14.51 -0.02
N LEU A 306 -15.11 -14.83 -0.49
CA LEU A 306 -16.30 -14.91 0.35
C LEU A 306 -16.59 -16.35 0.77
N ASP A 307 -16.85 -17.25 -0.19
CA ASP A 307 -17.30 -18.61 0.10
C ASP A 307 -16.20 -19.45 0.77
N GLN A 308 -14.95 -19.30 0.32
CA GLN A 308 -13.78 -19.97 0.89
C GLN A 308 -13.10 -19.18 2.02
N GLY A 309 -13.64 -18.02 2.40
CA GLY A 309 -13.17 -17.25 3.56
C GLY A 309 -11.86 -16.48 3.36
N GLY A 310 -11.39 -16.26 2.13
CA GLY A 310 -10.18 -15.47 1.86
C GLY A 310 -10.21 -14.07 2.48
N LEU A 311 -11.34 -13.38 2.47
CA LEU A 311 -11.49 -12.06 3.10
C LEU A 311 -11.28 -12.14 4.62
N ARG A 312 -11.84 -13.14 5.30
CA ARG A 312 -11.63 -13.33 6.74
C ARG A 312 -10.16 -13.62 7.05
N LEU A 313 -9.48 -14.40 6.20
CA LEU A 313 -8.05 -14.65 6.33
C LEU A 313 -7.24 -13.34 6.22
N LEU A 314 -7.55 -12.48 5.26
CA LEU A 314 -6.92 -11.17 5.10
C LEU A 314 -7.15 -10.28 6.34
N LEU A 315 -8.40 -10.16 6.80
CA LEU A 315 -8.73 -9.33 7.96
C LEU A 315 -8.04 -9.81 9.24
N SER A 316 -7.98 -11.13 9.47
CA SER A 316 -7.24 -11.73 10.59
C SER A 316 -5.72 -11.54 10.51
N ALA A 317 -5.19 -11.19 9.35
CA ALA A 317 -3.76 -10.92 9.16
C ALA A 317 -3.37 -9.48 9.50
N LEU A 318 -4.34 -8.56 9.59
CA LEU A 318 -4.07 -7.14 9.83
C LEU A 318 -3.41 -6.87 11.18
N THR A 319 -3.77 -7.62 12.22
CA THR A 319 -3.23 -7.47 13.58
C THR A 319 -2.02 -8.36 13.87
N ARG A 320 -1.56 -9.14 12.87
CA ARG A 320 -0.35 -9.96 12.98
C ARG A 320 0.89 -9.17 12.55
N PRO A 321 2.11 -9.61 12.93
CA PRO A 321 3.33 -9.00 12.43
C PRO A 321 3.33 -8.93 10.90
N ALA A 322 3.54 -7.74 10.36
CA ALA A 322 3.42 -7.49 8.93
C ALA A 322 4.49 -8.29 8.15
N PRO A 323 4.10 -9.13 7.17
CA PRO A 323 5.06 -9.90 6.36
C PRO A 323 5.84 -9.04 5.36
N HIS A 324 5.38 -7.81 5.12
CA HIS A 324 5.97 -6.87 4.18
C HIS A 324 5.82 -5.43 4.69
N PRO A 325 6.79 -4.51 4.47
CA PRO A 325 6.71 -3.12 4.95
C PRO A 325 5.47 -2.35 4.47
N LEU A 326 5.01 -2.65 3.25
CA LEU A 326 3.80 -2.06 2.64
C LEU A 326 2.52 -2.88 2.89
N PHE A 327 2.54 -3.91 3.74
CA PHE A 327 1.41 -4.84 3.88
C PHE A 327 0.08 -4.14 4.19
N LEU A 328 0.05 -3.22 5.17
CA LEU A 328 -1.17 -2.50 5.53
C LEU A 328 -1.63 -1.54 4.43
N PHE A 329 -0.69 -0.95 3.67
CA PHE A 329 -1.02 -0.16 2.48
C PHE A 329 -1.70 -1.03 1.42
N PHE A 330 -1.12 -2.19 1.12
CA PHE A 330 -1.67 -3.15 0.17
C PHE A 330 -3.05 -3.67 0.60
N ALA A 331 -3.23 -3.98 1.88
CA ALA A 331 -4.49 -4.46 2.41
C ALA A 331 -5.58 -3.39 2.34
N ALA A 332 -5.28 -2.13 2.69
CA ALA A 332 -6.25 -1.05 2.62
C ALA A 332 -6.72 -0.78 1.19
N ASP A 333 -5.80 -0.83 0.22
CA ASP A 333 -6.13 -0.71 -1.20
C ASP A 333 -6.92 -1.92 -1.72
N SER A 334 -6.53 -3.14 -1.33
CA SER A 334 -7.23 -4.38 -1.67
C SER A 334 -8.68 -4.37 -1.20
N LEU A 335 -8.94 -3.97 0.05
CA LEU A 335 -10.29 -3.86 0.61
C LEU A 335 -11.13 -2.80 -0.10
N SER A 336 -10.53 -1.66 -0.47
CA SER A 336 -11.22 -0.62 -1.24
C SER A 336 -11.53 -1.05 -2.68
N CYS A 337 -10.62 -1.78 -3.33
CA CYS A 337 -10.87 -2.41 -4.62
C CYS A 337 -12.00 -3.42 -4.55
N LEU A 338 -12.01 -4.28 -3.52
CA LEU A 338 -13.07 -5.26 -3.32
C LEU A 338 -14.44 -4.57 -3.12
N GLN A 339 -14.50 -3.51 -2.30
CA GLN A 339 -15.73 -2.73 -2.12
C GLN A 339 -16.22 -2.16 -3.46
N SER A 340 -15.32 -1.65 -4.29
CA SER A 340 -15.65 -1.13 -5.63
C SER A 340 -16.15 -2.22 -6.60
N LEU A 341 -15.68 -3.47 -6.44
CA LEU A 341 -16.15 -4.63 -7.21
C LEU A 341 -17.54 -5.11 -6.75
N MET A 342 -17.84 -4.97 -5.46
CA MET A 342 -19.13 -5.37 -4.87
C MET A 342 -20.24 -4.34 -5.13
N SER A 343 -19.87 -3.06 -5.17
CA SER A 343 -20.77 -1.94 -5.48
C SER A 343 -20.26 -1.24 -6.73
N PRO A 344 -20.49 -1.79 -7.95
CA PRO A 344 -20.15 -1.07 -9.17
C PRO A 344 -20.97 0.22 -9.20
N THR A 345 -20.31 1.34 -8.91
CA THR A 345 -20.93 2.65 -8.80
C THR A 345 -21.64 2.96 -10.12
N THR A 346 -22.96 2.88 -10.12
CA THR A 346 -23.81 3.76 -10.92
C THR A 346 -23.26 5.18 -10.69
N SER A 347 -22.96 5.91 -11.76
CA SER A 347 -22.49 7.31 -11.80
C SER A 347 -22.75 8.10 -10.51
N PRO A 348 -21.84 9.00 -10.05
CA PRO A 348 -22.13 9.86 -8.90
C PRO A 348 -23.21 10.86 -9.32
N ALA A 349 -24.47 10.43 -9.35
CA ALA A 349 -25.48 11.24 -8.73
C ALA A 349 -24.93 11.46 -7.34
N LEU A 350 -24.52 12.71 -7.07
CA LEU A 350 -24.48 13.21 -5.72
C LEU A 350 -25.69 12.54 -5.03
N PRO A 351 -25.52 11.83 -3.89
CA PRO A 351 -26.69 11.63 -3.05
C PRO A 351 -27.33 13.02 -3.00
N PRO A 352 -28.66 13.16 -3.17
CA PRO A 352 -29.25 14.45 -2.91
C PRO A 352 -28.61 14.85 -1.59
N THR A 353 -27.87 15.97 -1.61
CA THR A 353 -27.74 16.76 -0.41
C THR A 353 -29.20 16.90 -0.03
N ILE A 354 -29.68 15.99 0.82
CA ILE A 354 -30.71 16.31 1.77
C ILE A 354 -30.07 17.56 2.31
N PRO A 355 -30.58 18.75 1.94
CA PRO A 355 -30.20 19.91 2.71
C PRO A 355 -30.41 19.41 4.13
N LEU A 356 -29.50 19.68 5.04
CA LEU A 356 -30.03 20.00 6.35
C LEU A 356 -30.95 21.20 6.08
N ASP A 357 -32.16 20.94 5.57
CA ASP A 357 -33.36 21.57 6.02
C ASP A 357 -33.26 21.27 7.50
N LEU A 358 -32.55 22.19 8.15
CA LEU A 358 -32.77 22.54 9.51
C LEU A 358 -34.25 22.92 9.51
N ASP A 359 -35.11 21.89 9.56
CA ASP A 359 -36.35 21.99 10.27
C ASP A 359 -35.98 22.78 11.54
N PRO A 360 -36.65 23.91 11.79
CA PRO A 360 -36.28 24.79 12.89
C PRO A 360 -36.04 23.93 14.12
N PRO A 361 -34.90 24.07 14.83
CA PRO A 361 -34.50 23.13 15.86
C PRO A 361 -35.70 22.94 16.77
N SER A 362 -36.19 21.71 16.86
CA SER A 362 -37.32 21.38 17.71
C SER A 362 -37.07 22.03 19.08
N PRO A 363 -38.00 22.84 19.59
CA PRO A 363 -37.74 23.65 20.78
C PRO A 363 -37.28 22.74 21.90
N CYS A 364 -36.23 23.17 22.61
CA CYS A 364 -35.66 22.38 23.69
C CYS A 364 -36.73 22.15 24.76
N LEU A 365 -37.13 20.89 24.96
CA LEU A 365 -38.19 20.53 25.91
C LEU A 365 -37.68 20.53 27.37
N TYR A 366 -36.36 20.57 27.56
CA TYR A 366 -35.73 20.62 28.87
C TYR A 366 -35.43 22.04 29.34
N GLU A 367 -35.19 22.98 28.43
CA GLU A 367 -34.88 24.38 28.76
C GLU A 367 -35.92 25.07 29.66
N PRO A 368 -37.25 24.83 29.50
CA PRO A 368 -38.27 25.37 30.42
C PRO A 368 -38.11 24.95 31.89
N LEU A 369 -37.37 23.87 32.18
CA LEU A 369 -37.12 23.38 33.54
C LEU A 369 -35.94 24.07 34.23
N LEU A 370 -35.09 24.78 33.49
CA LEU A 370 -33.86 25.42 34.00
C LEU A 370 -34.07 26.87 34.45
N GLY A 371 -35.19 27.47 34.07
CA GLY A 371 -35.50 28.87 34.37
C GLY A 371 -35.82 29.15 35.84
N PRO A 372 -35.84 30.43 36.26
CA PRO A 372 -36.13 30.84 37.64
C PRO A 372 -37.58 30.53 38.08
N ALA A 373 -38.48 30.28 37.13
CA ALA A 373 -39.85 29.81 37.36
C ALA A 373 -40.15 28.65 36.38
N PRO A 374 -39.72 27.42 36.69
CA PRO A 374 -39.82 26.30 35.77
C PRO A 374 -41.28 25.87 35.57
N ILE A 375 -41.66 25.65 34.31
CA ILE A 375 -43.02 25.20 33.94
C ILE A 375 -42.87 23.96 33.04
N PRO A 376 -43.30 22.77 33.49
CA PRO A 376 -43.84 22.43 34.82
C PRO A 376 -42.79 22.55 35.93
N ALA A 377 -43.23 22.69 37.19
CA ALA A 377 -42.30 22.62 38.32
C ALA A 377 -41.66 21.21 38.39
N PRO A 378 -40.35 21.10 38.67
CA PRO A 378 -39.69 19.81 38.81
C PRO A 378 -40.18 19.06 40.05
N ASP A 379 -40.51 17.78 39.89
CA ASP A 379 -40.94 16.87 40.96
C ASP A 379 -39.77 16.05 41.54
N LEU A 380 -38.57 16.22 40.96
CA LEU A 380 -37.34 15.51 41.28
C LEU A 380 -36.13 16.38 40.93
N HIS A 381 -35.05 16.23 41.68
CA HIS A 381 -33.73 16.75 41.34
C HIS A 381 -32.70 15.63 41.34
N PHE A 382 -31.88 15.57 40.30
CA PHE A 382 -30.69 14.72 40.29
C PHE A 382 -29.51 15.46 40.90
N LEU A 383 -28.82 14.83 41.86
CA LEU A 383 -27.62 15.36 42.48
C LEU A 383 -26.38 14.70 41.88
N LEU A 384 -25.52 15.48 41.23
CA LEU A 384 -24.23 15.01 40.73
C LEU A 384 -23.16 15.03 41.82
N ASP A 385 -22.04 14.34 41.59
CA ASP A 385 -20.89 14.32 42.51
C ASP A 385 -20.25 15.71 42.69
N SER A 386 -20.39 16.59 41.70
CA SER A 386 -19.97 18.00 41.78
C SER A 386 -20.83 18.84 42.75
N GLY A 387 -21.92 18.28 43.27
CA GLY A 387 -22.93 18.97 44.06
C GLY A 387 -23.98 19.71 43.21
N LEU A 388 -23.84 19.70 41.88
CA LEU A 388 -24.82 20.29 40.97
C LEU A 388 -26.16 19.56 41.07
N ARG A 389 -27.25 20.33 41.21
CA ARG A 389 -28.62 19.84 41.25
C ARG A 389 -29.31 20.14 39.93
N LEU A 390 -29.76 19.09 39.25
CA LEU A 390 -30.38 19.18 37.94
C LEU A 390 -31.88 18.84 38.07
N PRO A 391 -32.78 19.77 37.70
CA PRO A 391 -34.23 19.55 37.81
C PRO A 391 -34.67 18.47 36.82
N ALA A 392 -35.65 17.65 37.20
CA ALA A 392 -36.17 16.61 36.32
C ALA A 392 -37.66 16.35 36.58
N GLN A 393 -38.25 15.54 35.71
CA GLN A 393 -39.61 15.01 35.88
C GLN A 393 -39.56 13.50 36.02
N ARG A 394 -40.17 12.98 37.08
CA ARG A 394 -40.21 11.54 37.39
C ARG A 394 -40.92 10.78 36.28
N ALA A 395 -42.04 11.30 35.80
CA ALA A 395 -42.82 10.68 34.73
C ALA A 395 -42.05 10.63 33.40
N ALA A 396 -41.39 11.73 33.00
CA ALA A 396 -40.59 11.80 31.77
C ALA A 396 -39.41 10.82 31.84
N SER A 397 -38.63 10.87 32.93
CA SER A 397 -37.47 10.01 33.14
C SER A 397 -37.83 8.51 33.15
N SER A 398 -38.92 8.14 33.84
CA SER A 398 -39.42 6.75 33.90
C SER A 398 -39.98 6.26 32.56
N THR A 399 -40.49 7.17 31.73
CA THR A 399 -40.99 6.81 30.40
C THR A 399 -39.83 6.56 29.45
N ALA A 400 -38.81 7.43 29.48
CA ALA A 400 -37.69 7.43 28.55
C ALA A 400 -36.68 6.29 28.77
N SER A 401 -36.54 5.78 30.00
CA SER A 401 -35.54 4.75 30.31
C SER A 401 -36.09 3.66 31.24
N PRO A 402 -35.83 2.36 30.96
CA PRO A 402 -36.16 1.28 31.88
C PRO A 402 -35.34 1.35 33.18
N PHE A 403 -34.12 1.88 33.14
CA PHE A 403 -33.30 2.09 34.34
C PHE A 403 -33.99 3.09 35.29
N PHE A 404 -34.34 4.27 34.76
CA PHE A 404 -35.01 5.30 35.57
C PHE A 404 -36.42 4.87 35.98
N ARG A 405 -37.13 4.08 35.16
CA ARG A 405 -38.40 3.47 35.54
C ARG A 405 -38.27 2.59 36.76
N ALA A 406 -37.28 1.70 36.77
CA ALA A 406 -37.03 0.82 37.90
C ALA A 406 -36.64 1.64 39.14
N LEU A 407 -35.75 2.62 38.99
CA LEU A 407 -35.25 3.45 40.08
C LEU A 407 -36.35 4.32 40.72
N LEU A 408 -37.18 4.96 39.89
CA LEU A 408 -38.08 6.03 40.33
C LEU A 408 -39.53 5.60 40.54
N ALA A 409 -39.96 4.51 39.91
CA ALA A 409 -41.31 3.96 40.04
C ALA A 409 -41.33 2.54 40.66
N GLY A 410 -40.17 1.98 40.99
CA GLY A 410 -40.04 0.69 41.65
C GLY A 410 -40.07 0.78 43.17
N SER A 411 -39.53 -0.25 43.83
CA SER A 411 -39.50 -0.37 45.30
C SER A 411 -38.20 0.15 45.94
N PHE A 412 -37.38 0.87 45.18
CA PHE A 412 -36.14 1.46 45.66
C PHE A 412 -36.41 2.68 46.56
N ALA A 413 -35.46 3.01 47.43
CA ALA A 413 -35.60 4.16 48.34
C ALA A 413 -35.73 5.48 47.54
N GLU A 414 -35.03 5.55 46.41
CA GLU A 414 -35.00 6.64 45.44
C GLU A 414 -36.39 6.95 44.84
N ALA A 415 -37.33 5.99 44.88
CA ALA A 415 -38.71 6.22 44.45
C ALA A 415 -39.45 7.24 45.34
N GLN A 416 -39.03 7.37 46.60
CA GLN A 416 -39.62 8.30 47.59
C GLN A 416 -38.76 9.55 47.84
N MET A 417 -37.64 9.70 47.14
CA MET A 417 -36.71 10.82 47.32
C MET A 417 -36.96 11.92 46.28
N ASP A 418 -36.95 13.17 46.74
CA ASP A 418 -37.00 14.36 45.87
C ASP A 418 -35.61 14.75 45.33
N LEU A 419 -34.55 14.22 45.94
CA LEU A 419 -33.15 14.43 45.55
C LEU A 419 -32.45 13.08 45.38
N VAL A 420 -32.27 12.65 44.12
CA VAL A 420 -31.70 11.35 43.78
C VAL A 420 -30.24 11.52 43.33
N PRO A 421 -29.26 10.87 43.98
CA PRO A 421 -27.85 10.99 43.59
C PRO A 421 -27.51 10.18 42.33
N LEU A 422 -26.87 10.82 41.35
CA LEU A 422 -26.27 10.19 40.18
C LEU A 422 -24.75 10.28 40.27
N ARG A 423 -24.11 9.17 40.61
CA ARG A 423 -22.65 9.09 40.83
C ARG A 423 -21.89 8.78 39.53
N GLY A 424 -20.65 9.26 39.45
CA GLY A 424 -19.77 9.12 38.29
C GLY A 424 -20.40 9.75 37.06
N LEU A 425 -20.78 11.02 37.17
CA LEU A 425 -21.32 11.80 36.07
C LEU A 425 -20.94 13.28 36.21
N SER A 426 -20.12 13.78 35.28
CA SER A 426 -19.75 15.18 35.19
C SER A 426 -20.94 16.06 34.76
N PRO A 427 -20.93 17.36 35.08
CA PRO A 427 -21.97 18.28 34.66
C PRO A 427 -22.21 18.28 33.15
N SER A 428 -21.14 18.29 32.35
CA SER A 428 -21.21 18.31 30.89
C SER A 428 -21.81 17.03 30.33
N ALA A 429 -21.41 15.86 30.84
CA ALA A 429 -21.96 14.56 30.43
C ALA A 429 -23.43 14.35 30.89
N ALA A 430 -23.88 15.05 31.94
CA ALA A 430 -25.26 14.97 32.43
C ALA A 430 -26.28 15.66 31.51
N TRP A 431 -25.87 16.71 30.79
CA TRP A 431 -26.79 17.46 29.91
C TRP A 431 -27.41 16.60 28.81
N PRO A 432 -26.65 15.87 27.96
CA PRO A 432 -27.24 15.02 26.91
C PRO A 432 -28.29 14.05 27.45
N ILE A 433 -28.04 13.47 28.63
CA ILE A 433 -28.94 12.52 29.29
C ILE A 433 -30.25 13.18 29.66
N LEU A 434 -30.21 14.32 30.35
CA LEU A 434 -31.42 15.02 30.79
C LEU A 434 -32.24 15.53 29.61
N HIS A 435 -31.58 16.12 28.62
CA HIS A 435 -32.23 16.53 27.39
C HIS A 435 -32.96 15.34 26.74
N HIS A 436 -32.32 14.17 26.65
CA HIS A 436 -32.93 12.97 26.07
C HIS A 436 -34.10 12.41 26.88
N LEU A 437 -33.98 12.36 28.22
CA LEU A 437 -35.05 11.90 29.13
C LEU A 437 -36.32 12.75 29.01
N HIS A 438 -36.14 14.04 28.71
CA HIS A 438 -37.22 15.00 28.51
C HIS A 438 -37.69 15.11 27.05
N GLY A 439 -37.24 14.20 26.18
CA GLY A 439 -37.72 14.08 24.80
C GLY A 439 -37.03 14.99 23.78
N CYS A 440 -35.94 15.69 24.16
CA CYS A 440 -35.14 16.43 23.19
C CYS A 440 -34.41 15.45 22.27
N ARG A 441 -34.27 15.82 21.00
CA ARG A 441 -33.51 15.10 19.98
C ARG A 441 -32.61 16.11 19.27
N GLY A 442 -31.30 15.91 19.30
CA GLY A 442 -30.35 16.76 18.54
C GLY A 442 -30.32 18.26 18.86
N CYS A 443 -30.78 18.71 20.04
CA CYS A 443 -30.63 20.13 20.41
C CYS A 443 -29.15 20.46 20.65
N GLY A 444 -28.71 21.67 20.26
CA GLY A 444 -27.29 22.06 20.33
C GLY A 444 -26.65 21.92 21.72
N ALA A 445 -27.45 22.08 22.79
CA ALA A 445 -27.01 21.88 24.18
C ALA A 445 -26.69 20.40 24.51
N ALA A 446 -27.37 19.44 23.87
CA ALA A 446 -27.12 18.00 24.06
C ALA A 446 -25.86 17.52 23.31
N LEU A 447 -25.35 18.30 22.36
CA LEU A 447 -24.15 17.95 21.57
C LEU A 447 -22.89 18.70 22.03
N GLN A 448 -23.02 19.67 22.94
CA GLN A 448 -21.90 20.46 23.47
C GLN A 448 -20.73 19.65 24.04
N PRO A 449 -20.92 18.46 24.66
CA PRO A 449 -19.80 17.70 25.24
C PRO A 449 -18.84 17.12 24.20
N ILE A 450 -19.21 17.10 22.90
CA ILE A 450 -18.36 16.53 21.85
C ILE A 450 -17.25 17.51 21.51
N PRO A 451 -15.97 17.14 21.76
CA PRO A 451 -14.85 18.01 21.47
C PRO A 451 -14.68 18.23 19.97
N LEU A 452 -13.99 19.30 19.58
CA LEU A 452 -13.68 19.55 18.18
C LEU A 452 -12.55 18.61 17.69
N PRO A 453 -12.45 18.35 16.37
CA PRO A 453 -11.37 17.55 15.83
C PRO A 453 -9.98 18.08 16.24
N GLY A 454 -9.11 17.20 16.72
CA GLY A 454 -7.77 17.54 17.21
C GLY A 454 -7.67 17.72 18.73
N GLN A 455 -8.80 17.73 19.44
CA GLN A 455 -8.85 17.57 20.88
C GLN A 455 -9.06 16.08 21.24
N PRO A 456 -8.52 15.60 22.38
CA PRO A 456 -8.64 14.20 22.75
C PRO A 456 -10.09 13.83 23.01
N LEU A 457 -10.56 12.79 22.31
CA LEU A 457 -11.87 12.17 22.53
C LEU A 457 -11.88 11.24 23.75
N LEU A 458 -10.77 10.52 23.97
CA LEU A 458 -10.59 9.68 25.14
C LEU A 458 -10.39 10.55 26.39
N GLY A 459 -11.08 10.20 27.46
CA GLY A 459 -11.17 10.98 28.70
C GLY A 459 -12.00 12.25 28.57
N SER A 460 -12.71 12.44 27.45
CA SER A 460 -13.59 13.59 27.25
C SER A 460 -14.97 13.38 27.87
N GLU A 461 -15.69 14.48 28.05
CA GLU A 461 -17.08 14.48 28.54
C GLU A 461 -18.03 13.77 27.57
N ALA A 462 -17.65 13.63 26.29
CA ALA A 462 -18.40 12.85 25.29
C ALA A 462 -18.27 11.35 25.50
N GLU A 463 -17.08 10.85 25.86
CA GLU A 463 -16.90 9.44 26.22
C GLU A 463 -17.71 9.11 27.47
N GLU A 464 -17.65 9.96 28.49
CA GLU A 464 -18.43 9.81 29.71
C GLU A 464 -19.94 9.85 29.42
N ALA A 465 -20.41 10.73 28.52
CA ALA A 465 -21.81 10.76 28.09
C ALA A 465 -22.24 9.47 27.38
N LEU A 466 -21.38 8.90 26.51
CA LEU A 466 -21.62 7.61 25.86
C LEU A 466 -21.64 6.45 26.87
N GLU A 467 -20.73 6.42 27.85
CA GLU A 467 -20.73 5.44 28.94
C GLU A 467 -22.00 5.54 29.80
N ALA A 468 -22.39 6.77 30.14
CA ALA A 468 -23.58 7.02 30.93
C ALA A 468 -24.87 6.67 30.18
N ALA A 469 -24.95 6.92 28.87
CA ALA A 469 -26.09 6.51 28.06
C ALA A 469 -26.29 4.98 28.07
N GLY A 470 -25.20 4.21 27.96
CA GLY A 470 -25.25 2.75 28.10
C GLY A 470 -25.61 2.29 29.51
N ARG A 471 -25.00 2.89 30.53
CA ARG A 471 -25.29 2.62 31.95
C ARG A 471 -26.75 2.87 32.30
N PHE A 472 -27.36 3.90 31.73
CA PHE A 472 -28.75 4.29 31.96
C PHE A 472 -29.73 3.70 30.94
N LEU A 473 -29.28 2.76 30.09
CA LEU A 473 -30.10 2.05 29.10
C LEU A 473 -30.87 3.01 28.18
N LEU A 474 -30.13 3.97 27.60
CA LEU A 474 -30.63 4.98 26.67
C LEU A 474 -30.09 4.74 25.25
N PRO A 475 -30.52 3.66 24.56
CA PRO A 475 -29.98 3.32 23.26
C PRO A 475 -30.18 4.45 22.24
N GLY A 476 -31.35 5.12 22.23
CA GLY A 476 -31.57 6.25 21.33
C GLY A 476 -30.57 7.40 21.51
N LEU A 477 -30.13 7.68 22.74
CA LEU A 477 -29.10 8.68 23.01
C LEU A 477 -27.71 8.19 22.59
N GLU A 478 -27.38 6.91 22.83
CA GLU A 478 -26.14 6.32 22.34
C GLU A 478 -26.03 6.49 20.82
N GLU A 479 -27.10 6.17 20.10
CA GLU A 479 -27.15 6.32 18.64
C GLU A 479 -26.95 7.78 18.19
N GLU A 480 -27.63 8.73 18.84
CA GLU A 480 -27.50 10.17 18.54
C GLU A 480 -26.06 10.69 18.78
N LEU A 481 -25.45 10.28 19.90
CA LEU A 481 -24.08 10.69 20.26
C LEU A 481 -23.05 10.05 19.33
N GLU A 482 -23.19 8.77 19.00
CA GLU A 482 -22.30 8.07 18.06
C GLU A 482 -22.37 8.68 16.65
N GLU A 483 -23.57 9.05 16.18
CA GLU A 483 -23.75 9.72 14.89
C GLU A 483 -23.09 11.11 14.90
N ALA A 484 -23.28 11.87 15.99
CA ALA A 484 -22.66 13.19 16.13
C ALA A 484 -21.12 13.12 16.19
N VAL A 485 -20.55 12.19 16.97
CA VAL A 485 -19.09 11.94 17.01
C VAL A 485 -18.59 11.54 15.63
N GLY A 486 -19.31 10.66 14.93
CA GLY A 486 -19.00 10.25 13.56
C GLY A 486 -19.00 11.43 12.59
N HIS A 487 -20.01 12.30 12.64
CA HIS A 487 -20.07 13.48 11.77
C HIS A 487 -18.95 14.49 12.03
N ILE A 488 -18.64 14.75 13.30
CA ILE A 488 -17.66 15.76 13.70
C ILE A 488 -16.22 15.27 13.38
N HIS A 489 -15.88 14.04 13.77
CA HIS A 489 -14.50 13.52 13.65
C HIS A 489 -14.23 12.73 12.37
N LEU A 490 -15.24 12.05 11.81
CA LEU A 490 -15.13 11.26 10.57
C LEU A 490 -15.78 11.97 9.37
N GLY A 491 -15.82 13.30 9.42
CA GLY A 491 -16.23 14.14 8.31
C GLY A 491 -15.26 14.10 7.11
N PRO A 492 -15.57 14.81 6.01
CA PRO A 492 -14.67 14.94 4.86
C PRO A 492 -13.36 15.67 5.19
N GLN A 493 -13.37 16.51 6.24
CA GLN A 493 -12.19 17.22 6.75
C GLN A 493 -11.41 16.43 7.82
N GLY A 494 -11.94 15.29 8.28
CA GLY A 494 -11.27 14.45 9.28
C GLY A 494 -9.91 13.95 8.79
N GLY A 495 -8.96 13.85 9.72
CA GLY A 495 -7.65 13.24 9.46
C GLY A 495 -7.69 11.72 9.67
N PRO A 496 -6.71 10.96 9.14
CA PRO A 496 -6.56 9.55 9.48
C PRO A 496 -6.33 9.33 10.99
N GLU A 497 -5.78 10.32 11.71
CA GLU A 497 -5.53 10.25 13.14
C GLU A 497 -6.84 10.12 13.94
N SER A 498 -7.87 10.88 13.56
CA SER A 498 -9.20 10.88 14.18
C SER A 498 -9.88 9.51 14.17
N VAL A 499 -9.59 8.68 13.16
CA VAL A 499 -10.17 7.34 13.02
C VAL A 499 -9.76 6.44 14.18
N SER A 500 -8.48 6.50 14.57
CA SER A 500 -7.95 5.70 15.67
C SER A 500 -8.54 6.13 17.01
N GLU A 501 -8.74 7.43 17.23
CA GLU A 501 -9.33 7.96 18.47
C GLU A 501 -10.79 7.56 18.62
N VAL A 502 -11.60 7.71 17.56
CA VAL A 502 -13.01 7.32 17.57
C VAL A 502 -13.16 5.81 17.76
N PHE A 503 -12.28 5.00 17.17
CA PHE A 503 -12.31 3.56 17.33
C PHE A 503 -12.03 3.11 18.77
N ARG A 504 -11.13 3.80 19.49
CA ARG A 504 -10.78 3.47 20.89
C ARG A 504 -11.94 3.66 21.88
N LEU A 505 -13.00 4.39 21.52
CA LEU A 505 -14.22 4.48 22.33
C LEU A 505 -14.94 3.12 22.48
N GLY A 506 -14.53 2.09 21.72
CA GLY A 506 -14.99 0.71 21.93
C GLY A 506 -16.44 0.46 21.52
N ARG A 507 -17.04 1.37 20.72
CA ARG A 507 -18.44 1.27 20.32
C ARG A 507 -18.61 0.60 18.95
N PRO A 508 -19.53 -0.37 18.80
CA PRO A 508 -19.65 -1.17 17.57
C PRO A 508 -20.09 -0.33 16.36
N ARG A 509 -21.00 0.63 16.53
CA ARG A 509 -21.43 1.53 15.44
C ARG A 509 -20.31 2.49 15.02
N LEU A 510 -19.57 3.04 15.99
CA LEU A 510 -18.41 3.87 15.70
C LEU A 510 -17.29 3.09 14.99
N ALA A 511 -17.09 1.81 15.33
CA ALA A 511 -16.16 0.95 14.60
C ALA A 511 -16.57 0.80 13.12
N VAL A 512 -17.86 0.63 12.84
CA VAL A 512 -18.40 0.62 11.47
C VAL A 512 -18.21 1.98 10.78
N HIS A 513 -18.42 3.10 11.48
CA HIS A 513 -18.17 4.44 10.93
C HIS A 513 -16.69 4.63 10.57
N CYS A 514 -15.77 4.17 11.42
CA CYS A 514 -14.33 4.21 11.18
C CYS A 514 -13.94 3.35 9.95
N ALA A 515 -14.46 2.14 9.86
CA ALA A 515 -14.24 1.25 8.71
C ALA A 515 -14.80 1.87 7.41
N ARG A 516 -15.99 2.46 7.46
CA ARG A 516 -16.64 3.13 6.34
C ARG A 516 -15.85 4.37 5.88
N TRP A 517 -15.33 5.14 6.82
CA TRP A 517 -14.46 6.28 6.52
C TRP A 517 -13.17 5.84 5.84
N THR A 518 -12.53 4.78 6.36
CA THR A 518 -11.26 4.24 5.86
C THR A 518 -11.39 3.68 4.45
N LEU A 519 -12.46 2.95 4.17
CA LEU A 519 -12.68 2.33 2.85
C LEU A 519 -13.38 3.25 1.85
N ARG A 520 -13.76 4.47 2.26
CA ARG A 520 -14.55 5.42 1.46
C ARG A 520 -14.01 5.58 0.02
N PRO A 521 -14.88 5.44 -1.01
CA PRO A 521 -14.51 5.72 -2.38
C PRO A 521 -14.01 7.16 -2.55
N GLY A 522 -13.01 7.37 -3.41
CA GLY A 522 -12.42 8.69 -3.67
C GLY A 522 -11.47 9.21 -2.58
N GLN A 523 -11.33 8.53 -1.44
CA GLN A 523 -10.30 8.86 -0.47
C GLN A 523 -8.90 8.56 -1.03
N CYS A 524 -7.91 9.41 -0.73
CA CYS A 524 -6.57 9.16 -1.23
C CYS A 524 -5.98 7.88 -0.59
N PRO A 525 -5.31 7.02 -1.38
CA PRO A 525 -4.83 5.71 -0.91
C PRO A 525 -3.95 5.80 0.33
N ARG A 526 -3.15 6.86 0.43
CA ARG A 526 -2.26 7.09 1.56
C ARG A 526 -3.00 7.43 2.86
N LYS A 527 -4.05 8.28 2.81
CA LYS A 527 -4.89 8.56 3.99
C LYS A 527 -5.61 7.28 4.44
N ARG A 528 -6.15 6.52 3.49
CA ARG A 528 -6.79 5.22 3.75
C ARG A 528 -5.84 4.26 4.47
N ALA A 529 -4.62 4.10 3.94
CA ALA A 529 -3.63 3.21 4.53
C ALA A 529 -3.21 3.67 5.94
N LEU A 530 -3.01 4.98 6.15
CA LEU A 530 -2.68 5.53 7.47
C LEU A 530 -3.81 5.33 8.49
N ALA A 531 -5.06 5.49 8.07
CA ALA A 531 -6.20 5.19 8.94
C ALA A 531 -6.30 3.70 9.28
N LEU A 532 -6.02 2.81 8.32
CA LEU A 532 -5.97 1.37 8.61
C LEU A 532 -4.84 1.03 9.60
N VAL A 533 -3.67 1.66 9.47
CA VAL A 533 -2.57 1.53 10.45
C VAL A 533 -3.04 1.95 11.84
N GLY A 534 -3.63 3.16 11.96
CA GLY A 534 -4.13 3.65 13.24
C GLY A 534 -5.24 2.78 13.85
N LEU A 535 -6.09 2.17 13.01
CA LEU A 535 -7.10 1.21 13.46
C LEU A 535 -6.52 -0.09 13.98
N VAL A 536 -5.53 -0.65 13.27
CA VAL A 536 -4.82 -1.87 13.70
C VAL A 536 -4.09 -1.62 15.02
N GLU A 537 -3.42 -0.47 15.14
CA GLU A 537 -2.76 -0.07 16.39
C GLU A 537 -3.76 0.13 17.54
N ALA A 538 -4.92 0.74 17.26
CA ALA A 538 -5.96 0.96 18.25
C ALA A 538 -6.66 -0.34 18.69
N ALA A 539 -6.78 -1.34 17.81
CA ALA A 539 -7.38 -2.63 18.14
C ALA A 539 -6.51 -3.47 19.07
N GLY A 540 -5.18 -3.30 19.03
CA GLY A 540 -4.26 -4.05 19.89
C GLY A 540 -4.44 -5.56 19.73
N GLU A 541 -4.63 -6.27 20.86
CA GLU A 541 -4.88 -7.72 20.87
C GLU A 541 -6.33 -8.09 20.53
N GLU A 542 -7.28 -7.15 20.67
CA GLU A 542 -8.71 -7.37 20.42
C GLU A 542 -9.07 -7.03 18.96
N ALA A 543 -8.63 -7.88 18.03
CA ALA A 543 -8.87 -7.71 16.59
C ALA A 543 -10.35 -7.92 16.15
N GLY A 544 -11.19 -8.45 17.03
CA GLY A 544 -12.57 -8.86 16.73
C GLY A 544 -13.44 -7.70 16.22
N PRO A 545 -13.62 -6.61 16.98
CA PRO A 545 -14.44 -5.46 16.56
C PRO A 545 -13.98 -4.84 15.24
N LEU A 546 -12.67 -4.73 15.02
CA LEU A 546 -12.11 -4.22 13.76
C LEU A 546 -12.45 -5.13 12.57
N THR A 547 -12.28 -6.43 12.75
CA THR A 547 -12.56 -7.44 11.72
C THR A 547 -14.05 -7.43 11.33
N GLU A 548 -14.94 -7.42 12.32
CA GLU A 548 -16.39 -7.39 12.07
C GLU A 548 -16.83 -6.08 11.41
N ALA A 549 -16.28 -4.94 11.84
CA ALA A 549 -16.59 -3.65 11.22
C ALA A 549 -16.14 -3.57 9.75
N LEU A 550 -14.91 -3.99 9.45
CA LEU A 550 -14.41 -4.03 8.06
C LEU A 550 -15.20 -5.03 7.21
N LEU A 551 -15.55 -6.18 7.76
CA LEU A 551 -16.38 -7.18 7.08
C LEU A 551 -17.77 -6.62 6.77
N ALA A 552 -18.43 -5.99 7.74
CA ALA A 552 -19.76 -5.38 7.55
C ALA A 552 -19.74 -4.32 6.43
N VAL A 553 -18.72 -3.44 6.42
CA VAL A 553 -18.57 -2.38 5.41
C VAL A 553 -18.28 -2.93 4.02
N VAL A 554 -17.41 -3.95 3.90
CA VAL A 554 -17.10 -4.57 2.61
C VAL A 554 -18.31 -5.35 2.07
N MET A 555 -19.04 -6.05 2.95
CA MET A 555 -20.20 -6.85 2.57
C MET A 555 -21.47 -6.00 2.31
N GLY A 556 -21.43 -4.70 2.58
CA GLY A 556 -22.59 -3.82 2.43
C GLY A 556 -23.73 -4.14 3.40
N VAL A 557 -23.42 -4.75 4.56
CA VAL A 557 -24.40 -5.03 5.59
C VAL A 557 -24.66 -3.74 6.35
N GLU A 558 -25.82 -3.12 6.14
CA GLU A 558 -26.25 -1.99 6.96
C GLU A 558 -26.56 -2.48 8.37
N VAL A 559 -25.67 -2.18 9.30
CA VAL A 559 -25.93 -2.30 10.74
C VAL A 559 -26.93 -1.21 11.11
N GLY A 560 -28.23 -1.49 11.01
CA GLY A 560 -29.28 -0.52 11.37
C GLY A 560 -30.67 -0.74 10.76
N SER A 561 -30.81 -1.61 9.75
CA SER A 561 -32.14 -1.96 9.25
C SER A 561 -32.82 -2.92 10.23
N LYS A 562 -33.83 -2.41 10.95
CA LYS A 562 -34.79 -3.21 11.72
C LYS A 562 -35.13 -4.47 10.91
N GLY A 563 -34.93 -5.64 11.52
CA GLY A 563 -35.45 -6.89 10.98
C GLY A 563 -36.94 -6.74 10.64
N PRO A 564 -37.43 -7.38 9.57
CA PRO A 564 -38.85 -7.33 9.25
C PRO A 564 -39.61 -7.81 10.49
N SER A 565 -40.52 -6.97 10.99
CA SER A 565 -41.54 -7.39 11.94
C SER A 565 -42.23 -8.60 11.33
N LEU A 566 -41.99 -9.77 11.91
CA LEU A 566 -42.84 -10.92 11.70
C LEU A 566 -44.17 -10.56 12.33
N ASP A 567 -45.10 -10.10 11.50
CA ASP A 567 -46.51 -10.08 11.83
C ASP A 567 -46.95 -11.54 12.05
N CYS A 568 -47.31 -11.85 13.30
CA CYS A 568 -48.24 -12.91 13.68
C CYS A 568 -49.21 -12.32 14.69
#